data_AF-H3AH85-F1
#
_entry.id   AF-H3AH85-F1
#
_cell.length_a   1.000
_cell.length_b   1.000
_cell.length_c   1.000
_cell.angle_alpha   90.00
_cell.angle_beta   90.00
_cell.angle_gamma   90.00
#
_symmetry.space_group_name_H-M   'P 1'
#
loop_
_entity.id
_entity.type
_entity.pdbx_description
1 polymer ?
#
loop_
_entity_poly.entity_id
_entity_poly.type
_entity_poly.pdbx_seq_one_letter_code
_entity_poly.pdbx_strand_id
1 'polypeptide(L)'
;MASKNIPINFVELRALITALGRNCLWLKARSHYKNALSMGCYPPLEGNLYCRLLSIPCYLSEIEMLLALEVFIVANASNIQSPCASSPKLQIVLKRYREDRGCKRKDYKTAVKRMMAAARISNPKLLVKLMTVNVAMEQVFTLDQGSAQKWLKENMKWAAKVWLFQ
;
A
#
# COMPACT_ATOMS: atom_id res chain seq x y z
N MET A 1 -31.93 4.58 -15.38
CA MET A 1 -31.89 3.79 -14.14
C MET A 1 -31.44 4.69 -13.02
N ALA A 2 -32.33 5.12 -12.14
CA ALA A 2 -31.96 5.91 -10.96
C ALA A 2 -31.37 4.98 -9.91
N SER A 3 -30.04 4.79 -9.94
CA SER A 3 -29.35 4.19 -8.79
C SER A 3 -29.49 5.18 -7.64
N LYS A 4 -30.34 4.84 -6.66
CA LYS A 4 -30.42 5.58 -5.40
C LYS A 4 -28.99 5.77 -4.87
N ASN A 5 -28.62 6.99 -4.51
CA ASN A 5 -27.34 7.34 -3.88
C ASN A 5 -27.24 6.65 -2.50
N ILE A 6 -27.02 5.34 -2.49
CA ILE A 6 -26.75 4.58 -1.27
C ILE A 6 -25.35 5.01 -0.82
N PRO A 7 -25.20 5.59 0.38
CA PRO A 7 -23.89 5.96 0.89
C PRO A 7 -23.03 4.70 0.98
N ILE A 8 -21.87 4.73 0.32
CA ILE A 8 -20.96 3.58 0.30
C ILE A 8 -20.30 3.49 1.67
N ASN A 9 -20.54 2.38 2.37
CA ASN A 9 -19.90 2.09 3.64
C ASN A 9 -18.44 1.67 3.40
N PHE A 10 -17.49 2.56 3.71
CA PHE A 10 -16.06 2.30 3.52
C PHE A 10 -15.55 1.13 4.36
N VAL A 11 -16.15 0.84 5.51
CA VAL A 11 -15.75 -0.32 6.33
C VAL A 11 -16.06 -1.63 5.60
N GLU A 12 -17.25 -1.73 5.02
CA GLU A 12 -17.70 -2.91 4.27
C GLU A 12 -16.91 -3.07 2.96
N LEU A 13 -16.66 -1.97 2.24
CA LEU A 13 -15.85 -2.01 1.02
C LEU A 13 -14.42 -2.51 1.29
N ARG A 14 -13.80 -2.05 2.39
CA ARG A 14 -12.47 -2.51 2.81
C ARG A 14 -12.46 -3.97 3.25
N ALA A 15 -13.52 -4.43 3.93
CA ALA A 15 -13.70 -5.83 4.29
C ALA A 15 -13.82 -6.72 3.04
N LEU A 16 -14.59 -6.27 2.04
CA LEU A 16 -14.72 -6.94 0.74
C LEU A 16 -13.38 -7.05 0.02
N ILE A 17 -12.62 -5.95 -0.09
CA ILE A 17 -11.29 -5.95 -0.73
C ILE A 17 -10.37 -6.97 -0.05
N THR A 18 -10.36 -6.98 1.28
CA THR A 18 -9.58 -7.92 2.09
C THR A 18 -9.99 -9.37 1.82
N ALA A 19 -11.29 -9.66 1.82
CA ALA A 19 -11.81 -11.00 1.55
C ALA A 19 -11.46 -11.47 0.13
N LEU A 20 -11.57 -10.60 -0.88
CA LEU A 20 -11.19 -10.93 -2.25
C LEU A 20 -9.70 -11.28 -2.37
N GLY A 21 -8.81 -10.49 -1.75
CA GLY A 21 -7.38 -10.77 -1.77
C GLY A 21 -7.01 -12.07 -1.05
N ARG A 22 -7.62 -12.36 0.10
CA ARG A 22 -7.41 -13.63 0.83
C ARG A 22 -7.88 -14.85 0.06
N ASN A 23 -8.89 -14.71 -0.80
CA ASN A 23 -9.37 -15.75 -1.70
C ASN A 23 -8.66 -15.74 -3.06
N CYS A 24 -7.53 -15.04 -3.20
CA CYS A 24 -6.74 -14.94 -4.42
C CYS A 24 -7.48 -14.33 -5.64
N LEU A 25 -8.58 -13.61 -5.42
CA LEU A 25 -9.35 -12.91 -6.45
C LEU A 25 -8.76 -11.52 -6.75
N TRP A 26 -7.47 -11.50 -7.10
CA TRP A 26 -6.65 -10.28 -7.18
C TRP A 26 -7.16 -9.25 -8.17
N LEU A 27 -7.66 -9.66 -9.34
CA LEU A 27 -8.21 -8.71 -10.32
C LEU A 27 -9.39 -7.92 -9.76
N LYS A 28 -10.30 -8.60 -9.04
CA LYS A 28 -11.43 -7.95 -8.37
C LYS A 28 -10.96 -7.08 -7.22
N ALA A 29 -10.06 -7.60 -6.37
CA ALA A 29 -9.51 -6.84 -5.25
C ALA A 29 -8.86 -5.52 -5.70
N ARG A 30 -8.03 -5.57 -6.76
CA ARG A 30 -7.39 -4.39 -7.36
C ARG A 30 -8.40 -3.41 -7.94
N SER A 31 -9.41 -3.90 -8.66
CA SER A 31 -10.48 -3.06 -9.22
C SER A 31 -11.25 -2.32 -8.13
N HIS A 32 -11.66 -3.02 -7.07
CA HIS A 32 -12.37 -2.41 -5.95
C HIS A 32 -11.49 -1.44 -5.17
N TYR A 33 -10.22 -1.78 -4.94
CA TYR A 33 -9.26 -0.91 -4.27
C TYR A 33 -9.00 0.38 -5.05
N LYS A 34 -8.86 0.29 -6.38
CA LYS A 34 -8.70 1.45 -7.25
C LYS A 34 -9.92 2.39 -7.18
N ASN A 35 -11.14 1.84 -7.24
CA ASN A 35 -12.35 2.65 -7.08
C ASN A 35 -12.44 3.27 -5.67
N ALA A 36 -12.09 2.50 -4.64
CA ALA A 36 -12.03 2.99 -3.26
C ALA A 36 -11.04 4.15 -3.09
N LEU A 37 -9.88 4.11 -3.77
CA LEU A 37 -8.92 5.22 -3.80
C LEU A 37 -9.53 6.49 -4.42
N SER A 38 -10.19 6.39 -5.58
CA SER A 38 -10.82 7.56 -6.23
C SER A 38 -11.98 8.14 -5.42
N MET A 39 -12.62 7.32 -4.58
CA MET A 39 -13.69 7.72 -3.68
C MET A 39 -13.20 8.33 -2.36
N GLY A 40 -11.90 8.36 -2.10
CA GLY A 40 -11.35 8.87 -0.85
C GLY A 40 -11.48 7.91 0.35
N CYS A 41 -11.64 6.59 0.11
CA CYS A 41 -11.71 5.58 1.18
C CYS A 41 -10.38 5.43 1.95
N TYR A 42 -9.28 5.81 1.32
CA TYR A 42 -7.93 5.73 1.86
C TYR A 42 -7.33 7.12 1.94
N PRO A 43 -6.38 7.37 2.85
CA PRO A 43 -5.67 8.63 2.86
C PRO A 43 -5.05 8.85 1.48
N PRO A 44 -5.03 10.10 1.00
CA PRO A 44 -4.25 10.41 -0.18
C PRO A 44 -2.82 9.94 0.08
N LEU A 45 -2.21 9.37 -0.95
CA LEU A 45 -0.78 9.15 -0.97
C LEU A 45 -0.15 10.55 -0.96
N GLU A 46 0.02 11.13 0.24
CA GLU A 46 0.56 12.47 0.44
C GLU A 46 1.93 12.53 -0.24
N GLY A 47 1.97 13.19 -1.40
CA GLY A 47 3.23 13.33 -2.10
C GLY A 47 3.11 13.77 -3.54
N ASN A 48 3.83 14.83 -3.86
CA ASN A 48 4.32 15.21 -5.18
C ASN A 48 4.71 13.94 -5.99
N LEU A 49 4.65 14.00 -7.33
CA LEU A 49 4.96 12.95 -8.32
C LEU A 49 6.39 12.31 -8.21
N TYR A 50 7.11 12.56 -7.12
CA TYR A 50 8.44 12.10 -6.78
C TYR A 50 8.57 11.65 -5.31
N CYS A 51 7.47 11.55 -4.57
CA CYS A 51 7.50 11.22 -3.15
C CYS A 51 7.81 9.73 -2.96
N ARG A 52 9.06 9.50 -2.56
CA ARG A 52 9.67 8.22 -2.16
C ARG A 52 9.18 7.74 -0.79
N LEU A 53 8.05 8.25 -0.30
CA LEU A 53 7.49 7.98 1.01
C LEU A 53 6.03 7.53 0.89
N LEU A 54 5.75 6.28 1.27
CA LEU A 54 4.40 5.74 1.34
C LEU A 54 3.88 5.82 2.77
N SER A 55 2.79 6.53 3.01
CA SER A 55 2.12 6.54 4.32
C SER A 55 0.99 5.52 4.36
N ILE A 56 1.07 4.55 5.28
CA ILE A 56 0.10 3.47 5.43
C ILE A 56 -0.54 3.54 6.82
N PRO A 57 -1.86 3.71 6.96
CA PRO A 57 -2.52 3.62 8.24
C PRO A 57 -2.41 2.21 8.87
N CYS A 58 -2.17 2.15 10.18
CA CYS A 58 -2.07 0.89 10.92
C CYS A 58 -3.35 0.04 10.92
N TYR A 59 -4.51 0.61 10.58
CA TYR A 59 -5.78 -0.12 10.52
C TYR A 59 -5.93 -0.96 9.23
N LEU A 60 -5.07 -0.79 8.22
CA LEU A 60 -5.18 -1.51 6.94
C LEU A 60 -4.86 -3.00 7.08
N SER A 61 -5.60 -3.87 6.38
CA SER A 61 -5.27 -5.30 6.32
C SER A 61 -3.98 -5.54 5.53
N GLU A 62 -3.40 -6.74 5.67
CA GLU A 62 -2.23 -7.14 4.88
C GLU A 62 -2.48 -7.09 3.37
N ILE A 63 -3.72 -7.32 2.94
CA ILE A 63 -4.12 -7.24 1.53
C ILE A 63 -4.13 -5.78 1.08
N GLU A 64 -4.76 -4.90 1.86
CA GLU A 64 -4.81 -3.47 1.54
C GLU A 64 -3.41 -2.84 1.55
N MET A 65 -2.55 -3.24 2.49
CA MET A 65 -1.15 -2.84 2.54
C MET A 65 -0.37 -3.31 1.32
N LEU A 66 -0.61 -4.53 0.85
CA LEU A 66 0.01 -5.04 -0.38
C LEU A 66 -0.43 -4.21 -1.60
N LEU A 67 -1.73 -3.93 -1.73
CA LEU A 67 -2.23 -3.12 -2.85
C LEU A 67 -1.63 -1.70 -2.84
N ALA A 68 -1.48 -1.10 -1.66
CA ALA A 68 -0.78 0.18 -1.49
C ALA A 68 0.69 0.09 -1.94
N LEU A 69 1.39 -1.01 -1.64
CA LEU A 69 2.76 -1.25 -2.11
C LEU A 69 2.82 -1.38 -3.64
N GLU A 70 1.88 -2.09 -4.26
CA GLU A 70 1.83 -2.23 -5.72
C GLU A 70 1.69 -0.87 -6.40
N VAL A 71 0.76 -0.03 -5.92
CA VAL A 71 0.56 1.33 -6.42
C VAL A 71 1.84 2.16 -6.24
N PHE A 72 2.45 2.10 -5.06
CA PHE A 72 3.67 2.85 -4.75
C PHE A 72 4.87 2.45 -5.62
N ILE A 73 5.04 1.16 -5.89
CA ILE A 73 6.10 0.65 -6.76
C ILE A 73 5.89 1.12 -8.20
N VAL A 74 4.65 1.04 -8.70
CA VAL A 74 4.35 1.49 -10.07
C VAL A 74 4.51 3.00 -10.22
N ALA A 75 4.08 3.80 -9.23
CA ALA A 75 4.28 5.24 -9.22
C ALA A 75 5.78 5.64 -9.23
N ASN A 76 6.65 4.79 -8.66
CA ASN A 76 8.10 5.01 -8.62
C ASN A 76 8.86 4.18 -9.67
N ALA A 77 8.20 3.62 -10.68
CA ALA A 77 8.81 2.67 -11.61
C ALA A 77 10.04 3.24 -12.35
N SER A 78 10.00 4.50 -12.76
CA SER A 78 11.12 5.19 -13.41
C SER A 78 12.35 5.25 -12.49
N ASN A 79 12.16 5.71 -11.25
CA ASN A 79 13.21 5.76 -10.24
C ASN A 79 13.76 4.36 -9.88
N ILE A 80 12.92 3.33 -9.95
CA ILE A 80 13.33 1.96 -9.63
C ILE A 80 14.19 1.35 -10.75
N GLN A 81 13.80 1.59 -12.00
CA GLN A 81 14.46 1.02 -13.17
C GLN A 81 15.75 1.74 -13.54
N SER A 82 15.82 3.06 -13.32
CA SER A 82 17.02 3.87 -13.54
C SER A 82 17.43 4.61 -12.27
N PRO A 83 18.04 3.92 -11.28
CA PRO A 83 18.52 4.56 -10.07
C PRO A 83 19.69 5.51 -10.39
N CYS A 84 19.50 6.81 -10.15
CA CYS A 84 20.61 7.77 -10.13
C CYS A 84 21.43 7.57 -8.84
N ALA A 85 22.74 7.86 -8.85
CA ALA A 85 23.65 7.67 -7.71
C ALA A 85 23.20 8.40 -6.41
N SER A 86 22.35 9.43 -6.54
CA SER A 86 21.76 10.19 -5.44
C SER A 86 20.31 9.81 -5.11
N SER A 87 19.79 8.70 -5.65
CA SER A 87 18.40 8.29 -5.43
C SER A 87 18.17 7.91 -3.96
N PRO A 88 17.40 8.70 -3.19
CA PRO A 88 16.95 8.35 -1.86
C PRO A 88 16.14 7.06 -1.87
N LYS A 89 16.24 6.37 -0.74
CA LYS A 89 15.58 5.09 -0.48
C LYS A 89 14.07 5.23 -0.50
N LEU A 90 13.39 4.22 -1.03
CA LEU A 90 11.94 4.08 -0.95
C LEU A 90 11.53 3.74 0.49
N GLN A 91 10.84 4.65 1.15
CA GLN A 91 10.44 4.55 2.54
C GLN A 91 8.93 4.34 2.67
N ILE A 92 8.54 3.62 3.72
CA ILE A 92 7.14 3.37 4.06
C ILE A 92 6.97 3.69 5.54
N VAL A 93 6.01 4.54 5.87
CA VAL A 93 5.69 4.95 7.24
C VAL A 93 4.36 4.33 7.62
N LEU A 94 4.38 3.50 8.67
CA LEU A 94 3.16 2.94 9.23
C LEU A 94 2.54 3.95 10.20
N LYS A 95 1.64 4.79 9.70
CA LYS A 95 1.01 5.86 10.47
C LYS A 95 0.10 5.34 11.58
N ARG A 96 0.19 5.98 12.75
CA ARG A 96 -0.78 5.78 13.84
C ARG A 96 -1.99 6.64 13.53
N TYR A 97 -3.18 6.05 13.46
CA TYR A 97 -4.38 6.83 13.20
C TYR A 97 -4.76 7.65 14.45
N ARG A 98 -4.92 8.97 14.30
CA ARG A 98 -5.08 9.92 15.41
C ARG A 98 -6.48 9.95 16.02
N GLU A 99 -7.50 9.55 15.24
CA GLU A 99 -8.90 9.47 15.68
C GLU A 99 -9.23 8.16 16.41
N ASP A 100 -8.37 7.15 16.30
CA ASP A 100 -8.50 5.93 17.08
C ASP A 100 -7.92 6.18 18.47
N ARG A 101 -8.73 6.82 19.34
CA ARG A 101 -8.52 6.91 20.80
C ARG A 101 -8.42 5.53 21.49
N GLY A 102 -8.31 4.44 20.73
CA GLY A 102 -8.20 3.07 21.20
C GLY A 102 -7.15 2.21 20.51
N CYS A 103 -6.28 2.73 19.63
CA CYS A 103 -5.25 1.89 18.99
C CYS A 103 -4.21 1.45 20.04
N LYS A 104 -4.47 0.33 20.71
CA LYS A 104 -3.62 -0.15 21.80
C LYS A 104 -2.24 -0.46 21.23
N ARG A 105 -1.21 -0.32 22.06
CA ARG A 105 0.19 -0.66 21.68
C ARG A 105 0.32 -2.07 21.08
N LYS A 106 -0.56 -3.01 21.47
CA LYS A 106 -0.65 -4.37 20.92
C LYS A 106 -1.12 -4.37 19.45
N ASP A 107 -2.11 -3.56 19.11
CA ASP A 107 -2.70 -3.52 17.76
C ASP A 107 -1.72 -2.93 16.75
N TYR A 108 -0.91 -1.96 17.18
CA TYR A 108 0.15 -1.39 16.37
C TYR A 108 1.31 -2.38 16.11
N LYS A 109 1.71 -3.18 17.11
CA LYS A 109 2.67 -4.28 16.90
C LYS A 109 2.11 -5.31 15.92
N THR A 110 0.82 -5.61 15.98
CA THR A 110 0.14 -6.47 15.02
C THR A 110 0.11 -5.86 13.62
N ALA A 111 -0.06 -4.54 13.50
CA ALA A 111 0.03 -3.82 12.23
C ALA A 111 1.43 -3.92 11.59
N VAL A 112 2.50 -3.84 12.39
CA VAL A 112 3.87 -4.09 11.91
C VAL A 112 4.02 -5.49 11.33
N LYS A 113 3.49 -6.52 12.02
CA LYS A 113 3.50 -7.89 11.50
C LYS A 113 2.70 -8.04 10.21
N ARG A 114 1.53 -7.39 10.12
CA ARG A 114 0.72 -7.35 8.88
C ARG A 114 1.46 -6.69 7.73
N MET A 115 2.18 -5.60 7.97
CA MET A 115 3.00 -4.93 6.95
C MET A 115 4.10 -5.86 6.40
N MET A 116 4.80 -6.57 7.30
CA MET A 116 5.80 -7.56 6.89
C MET A 116 5.18 -8.74 6.15
N ALA A 117 3.98 -9.17 6.52
CA ALA A 117 3.24 -10.21 5.83
C ALA A 117 2.79 -9.76 4.44
N ALA A 118 2.28 -8.54 4.29
CA ALA A 118 1.88 -7.94 3.02
C ALA A 118 3.01 -8.00 1.99
N ALA A 119 4.22 -7.61 2.39
CA ALA A 119 5.41 -7.69 1.53
C ALA A 119 5.70 -9.14 1.08
N ARG A 120 5.41 -10.14 1.91
CA ARG A 120 5.64 -11.57 1.60
C ARG A 120 4.53 -12.21 0.75
N ILE A 121 3.33 -11.63 0.71
CA ILE A 121 2.22 -12.10 -0.14
C ILE A 121 2.49 -11.74 -1.61
N SER A 122 3.20 -10.63 -1.86
CA SER A 122 3.59 -10.26 -3.21
C SER A 122 4.36 -11.37 -3.93
N ASN A 123 4.17 -11.44 -5.25
CA ASN A 123 4.92 -12.35 -6.11
C ASN A 123 5.46 -11.57 -7.33
N PRO A 124 6.77 -11.40 -7.48
CA PRO A 124 7.86 -11.75 -6.55
C PRO A 124 7.75 -11.13 -5.16
N LYS A 125 8.32 -11.78 -4.14
CA LYS A 125 8.30 -11.27 -2.76
C LYS A 125 9.08 -9.97 -2.64
N LEU A 126 8.47 -8.97 -2.01
CA LEU A 126 9.10 -7.71 -1.66
C LEU A 126 9.87 -7.85 -0.35
N LEU A 127 11.05 -7.25 -0.29
CA LEU A 127 11.87 -7.19 0.91
C LEU A 127 11.72 -5.82 1.55
N VAL A 128 11.17 -5.81 2.76
CA VAL A 128 10.94 -4.60 3.54
C VAL A 128 11.76 -4.71 4.82
N LYS A 129 12.63 -3.71 5.07
CA LYS A 129 13.51 -3.66 6.25
C LYS A 129 12.98 -2.61 7.22
N LEU A 130 12.78 -2.98 8.48
CA LEU A 130 12.46 -2.03 9.52
C LEU A 130 13.71 -1.20 9.86
N MET A 131 13.60 0.12 9.80
CA MET A 131 14.72 1.02 10.03
C MET A 131 14.71 1.60 11.45
N THR A 132 13.71 2.44 11.72
CA THR A 132 13.68 3.27 12.92
C THR A 132 12.25 3.64 13.28
N VAL A 133 12.12 4.22 14.47
CA VAL A 133 10.91 4.89 14.91
C VAL A 133 11.10 6.39 14.65
N ASN A 134 10.15 7.06 14.00
CA ASN A 134 10.21 8.50 13.77
C ASN A 134 9.88 9.29 15.06
N VAL A 135 9.99 10.62 15.03
CA VAL A 135 9.69 11.51 16.17
C VAL A 135 8.24 11.34 16.67
N ALA A 136 7.32 10.91 15.78
CA ALA A 136 5.93 10.61 16.11
C ALA A 136 5.70 9.17 16.63
N MET A 137 6.76 8.45 17.00
CA MET A 137 6.70 7.07 17.48
C MET A 137 6.15 6.05 16.45
N GLU A 138 6.22 6.37 15.15
CA GLU A 138 5.77 5.53 14.03
C GLU A 138 6.93 4.75 13.42
N GLN A 139 6.66 3.52 12.98
CA GLN A 139 7.66 2.62 12.40
C GLN A 139 7.89 2.98 10.94
N VAL A 140 9.16 3.19 10.61
CA VAL A 140 9.61 3.48 9.25
C VAL A 140 10.30 2.25 8.68
N PHE A 141 9.85 1.85 7.51
CA PHE A 141 10.42 0.76 6.75
C PHE A 141 11.10 1.29 5.49
N THR A 142 12.10 0.56 5.00
CA THR A 142 12.69 0.76 3.68
C THR A 142 12.34 -0.41 2.79
N LEU A 143 11.81 -0.12 1.60
CA LEU A 143 11.63 -1.10 0.54
C LEU A 143 12.96 -1.32 -0.18
N ASP A 144 13.38 -2.58 -0.26
CA ASP A 144 14.60 -2.96 -0.96
C ASP A 144 14.46 -2.77 -2.48
N GLN A 145 15.37 -2.00 -3.04
CA GLN A 145 15.39 -1.63 -4.45
C GLN A 145 15.45 -2.86 -5.37
N GLY A 146 16.29 -3.84 -5.05
CA GLY A 146 16.45 -5.04 -5.88
C GLY A 146 15.17 -5.87 -5.92
N SER A 147 14.51 -6.02 -4.77
CA SER A 147 13.20 -6.71 -4.70
C SER A 147 12.12 -5.98 -5.49
N ALA A 148 12.08 -4.64 -5.43
CA ALA A 148 11.12 -3.83 -6.17
C ALA A 148 11.38 -3.87 -7.69
N GLN A 149 12.65 -3.85 -8.10
CA GLN A 149 13.04 -3.96 -9.50
C GLN A 149 12.67 -5.34 -10.08
N LYS A 150 12.88 -6.41 -9.31
CA LYS A 150 12.45 -7.76 -9.68
C LYS A 150 10.93 -7.82 -9.83
N TRP A 151 10.19 -7.25 -8.87
CA TRP A 151 8.73 -7.19 -8.94
C TRP A 151 8.25 -6.45 -10.19
N LEU A 152 8.83 -5.29 -10.52
CA LEU A 152 8.48 -4.53 -11.72
C LEU A 152 8.76 -5.33 -12.99
N LYS A 153 9.92 -5.99 -13.09
CA LYS A 153 10.29 -6.78 -14.27
C LYS A 153 9.23 -7.84 -14.62
N GLU A 154 8.66 -8.48 -13.60
CA GLU A 154 7.67 -9.55 -13.78
C GLU A 154 6.24 -9.02 -13.92
N ASN A 155 5.90 -7.93 -13.23
CA ASN A 155 4.51 -7.47 -13.11
C ASN A 155 4.14 -6.21 -13.90
N MET A 156 5.10 -5.43 -14.39
CA MET A 156 4.82 -4.10 -14.95
C MET A 156 3.82 -4.12 -16.12
N LYS A 157 3.82 -5.17 -16.96
CA LYS A 157 2.90 -5.27 -18.11
C LYS A 157 1.42 -5.20 -17.72
N TRP A 158 1.04 -5.85 -16.62
CA TRP A 158 -0.34 -5.81 -16.12
C TRP A 158 -0.50 -4.69 -15.09
N ALA A 159 0.51 -4.44 -14.27
CA ALA A 159 0.44 -3.45 -13.19
C ALA A 159 0.28 -2.04 -13.74
N ALA A 160 0.94 -1.71 -14.86
CA ALA A 160 0.71 -0.47 -15.58
C ALA A 160 -0.76 -0.32 -15.99
N LYS A 161 -1.36 -1.37 -16.59
CA LYS A 161 -2.77 -1.36 -17.02
C LYS A 161 -3.74 -1.11 -15.87
N VAL A 162 -3.45 -1.67 -14.70
CA VAL A 162 -4.31 -1.53 -13.52
C VAL A 162 -4.13 -0.17 -12.87
N TRP A 163 -2.88 0.27 -12.66
CA TRP A 163 -2.56 1.37 -11.75
C TRP A 163 -2.24 2.70 -12.42
N LEU A 164 -1.81 2.73 -13.69
CA LEU A 164 -1.46 3.96 -14.40
C LEU A 164 -2.59 4.55 -15.24
N PHE A 165 -3.48 3.72 -15.81
CA PHE A 165 -4.56 4.21 -16.67
C PHE A 165 -5.77 4.55 -15.82
N GLN A 166 -6.26 5.78 -15.87
CA GLN A 166 -7.57 6.16 -15.32
C GLN A 166 -8.68 5.72 -16.26
#